data_AF-A0A101GZ92-F1
#
_entry.id   AF-A0A101GZ92-F1
#
_cell.length_a   1.000
_cell.length_b   1.000
_cell.length_c   1.000
_cell.angle_alpha   90.00
_cell.angle_beta   90.00
_cell.angle_gamma   90.00
#
_symmetry.space_group_name_H-M   'P 1'
#
loop_
_entity.id
_entity.type
_entity.pdbx_description
1 polymer ?
#
loop_
_entity_poly.entity_id
_entity_poly.type
_entity_poly.pdbx_seq_one_letter_code
_entity_poly.pdbx_strand_id
1 'polypeptide(L)'
;MLIPNIFLTILGLFALVYLESMFLALIGIKLSLIIFFFLFRKVDLKIFFIISFIVLLIFDVVYKLPLGSNILIFSVPLLLYLLISMFVSLESSLVAFLIKTVIFWVYYIVLLTLPNLFVVGRFGALTWNEVLRALLSAFLTTLGVFMLDYILAGFRKRGNSSQIRLK
;
A
#
# COMPACT_ATOMS: atom_id res chain seq x y z
N MET A 1 -31.08 0.07 -11.38
CA MET A 1 -29.63 0.08 -11.72
C MET A 1 -28.67 0.01 -10.53
N LEU A 2 -29.12 0.17 -9.27
CA LEU A 2 -28.23 0.16 -8.10
C LEU A 2 -27.75 -1.23 -7.65
N ILE A 3 -28.61 -2.25 -7.76
CA ILE A 3 -28.32 -3.63 -7.32
C ILE A 3 -27.07 -4.24 -8.00
N PRO A 4 -26.88 -4.17 -9.35
CA PRO A 4 -25.70 -4.75 -9.98
C PRO A 4 -24.40 -4.06 -9.56
N ASN A 5 -24.43 -2.75 -9.28
CA ASN A 5 -23.25 -2.00 -8.84
C ASN A 5 -22.82 -2.39 -7.42
N ILE A 6 -23.78 -2.62 -6.53
CA ILE A 6 -23.52 -3.10 -5.17
C ILE A 6 -22.88 -4.49 -5.22
N PHE A 7 -23.43 -5.40 -6.03
CA PHE A 7 -22.90 -6.75 -6.19
C PHE A 7 -21.46 -6.74 -6.72
N LEU A 8 -21.19 -5.90 -7.73
CA LEU A 8 -19.85 -5.75 -8.30
C LEU A 8 -18.86 -5.18 -7.27
N THR A 9 -19.29 -4.27 -6.41
CA THR A 9 -18.46 -3.71 -5.33
C THR A 9 -18.10 -4.77 -4.30
N ILE A 10 -19.06 -5.59 -3.88
CA ILE A 10 -18.83 -6.69 -2.93
C ILE A 10 -17.88 -7.72 -3.54
N LEU A 11 -18.10 -8.10 -4.81
CA LEU A 11 -17.25 -9.04 -5.53
C LEU A 11 -15.83 -8.50 -5.69
N GLY A 12 -15.67 -7.21 -5.96
CA GLY A 12 -14.38 -6.53 -6.04
C GLY A 12 -13.64 -6.52 -4.70
N LEU A 13 -14.34 -6.27 -3.59
CA LEU A 13 -13.75 -6.35 -2.24
C LEU A 13 -13.29 -7.78 -1.91
N PHE A 14 -14.11 -8.79 -2.24
CA PHE A 14 -13.73 -10.18 -2.03
C PHE A 14 -12.51 -10.57 -2.86
N ALA A 15 -12.48 -10.18 -4.14
CA ALA A 15 -11.34 -10.38 -5.02
C ALA A 15 -10.07 -9.70 -4.48
N LEU A 16 -10.20 -8.48 -3.94
CA LEU A 16 -9.07 -7.75 -3.34
C LEU A 16 -8.51 -8.47 -2.11
N VAL A 17 -9.38 -8.95 -1.20
CA VAL A 17 -8.95 -9.72 -0.02
C VAL A 17 -8.30 -11.05 -0.42
N TYR A 18 -8.86 -11.72 -1.41
CA TYR A 18 -8.31 -12.96 -1.96
C TYR A 18 -6.92 -12.74 -2.57
N LEU A 19 -6.78 -11.73 -3.43
CA LEU A 19 -5.50 -11.37 -4.04
C LEU A 19 -4.48 -10.95 -2.99
N GLU A 20 -4.88 -10.15 -1.99
CA GLU A 20 -4.00 -9.77 -0.88
C GLU A 20 -3.43 -11.01 -0.19
N SER A 21 -4.29 -11.95 0.18
CA SER A 21 -3.88 -13.18 0.87
C SER A 21 -2.98 -14.04 -0.01
N MET A 22 -3.27 -14.13 -1.31
CA MET A 22 -2.46 -14.88 -2.27
C MET A 22 -1.05 -14.28 -2.42
N PHE A 23 -0.94 -12.96 -2.61
CA PHE A 23 0.36 -12.28 -2.75
C PHE A 23 1.18 -12.31 -1.46
N LEU A 24 0.52 -12.18 -0.31
CA LEU A 24 1.16 -12.31 0.99
C LEU A 24 1.74 -13.71 1.18
N ALA A 25 0.99 -14.76 0.83
CA ALA A 25 1.45 -16.15 0.96
C ALA A 25 2.57 -16.51 -0.01
N LEU A 26 2.47 -16.08 -1.28
CA LEU A 26 3.43 -16.46 -2.32
C LEU A 26 4.75 -15.70 -2.22
N ILE A 27 4.70 -14.38 -2.06
CA ILE A 27 5.87 -13.50 -2.22
C ILE A 27 6.16 -12.72 -0.92
N GLY A 28 5.25 -12.74 0.05
CA GLY A 28 5.40 -11.94 1.27
C GLY A 28 5.22 -10.44 1.02
N ILE A 29 4.40 -10.08 0.03
CA ILE A 29 4.11 -8.69 -0.36
C ILE A 29 2.66 -8.38 -0.03
N LYS A 30 2.42 -7.22 0.57
CA LYS A 30 1.07 -6.67 0.77
C LYS A 30 0.67 -5.79 -0.42
N LEU A 31 -0.27 -6.29 -1.22
CA LEU A 31 -0.77 -5.63 -2.43
C LEU A 31 -1.59 -4.37 -2.09
N SER A 32 -2.29 -4.39 -0.97
CA SER A 32 -2.98 -3.24 -0.37
C SER A 32 -2.05 -2.05 -0.17
N LEU A 33 -0.81 -2.29 0.24
CA LEU A 33 0.18 -1.23 0.42
C LEU A 33 0.63 -0.62 -0.90
N ILE A 34 0.83 -1.44 -1.92
CA ILE A 34 1.13 -0.96 -3.27
C ILE A 34 -0.01 -0.06 -3.77
N ILE A 35 -1.26 -0.53 -3.66
CA ILE A 35 -2.45 0.22 -4.10
C ILE A 35 -2.58 1.53 -3.32
N PHE A 36 -2.44 1.50 -1.99
CA PHE A 36 -2.62 2.70 -1.18
C PHE A 36 -1.57 3.76 -1.46
N PHE A 37 -0.29 3.39 -1.55
CA PHE A 37 0.76 4.35 -1.88
C PHE A 37 0.62 4.89 -3.30
N PHE A 38 0.16 4.06 -4.24
CA PHE A 38 -0.14 4.48 -5.60
C PHE A 38 -1.31 5.50 -5.64
N LEU A 39 -2.37 5.26 -4.87
CA LEU A 39 -3.57 6.11 -4.84
C LEU A 39 -3.39 7.38 -4.02
N PHE A 40 -2.49 7.40 -3.04
CA PHE A 40 -2.32 8.50 -2.07
C PHE A 40 -2.15 9.88 -2.71
N ARG A 41 -1.48 9.97 -3.87
CA ARG A 41 -1.30 11.22 -4.63
C ARG A 41 -2.28 11.42 -5.79
N LYS A 42 -3.15 10.43 -6.06
CA LYS A 42 -4.01 10.40 -7.26
C LYS A 42 -5.49 10.57 -6.94
N VAL A 43 -5.87 10.42 -5.68
CA VAL A 43 -7.24 10.51 -5.19
C VAL A 43 -7.31 11.62 -4.13
N ASP A 44 -8.46 12.28 -4.02
CA ASP A 44 -8.72 13.21 -2.93
C ASP A 44 -8.46 12.55 -1.57
N LEU A 45 -7.64 13.20 -0.74
CA LEU A 45 -7.23 12.65 0.56
C LEU A 45 -8.40 12.20 1.43
N LYS A 46 -9.51 12.96 1.42
CA LYS A 46 -10.73 12.61 2.17
C LYS A 46 -11.31 11.26 1.73
N ILE A 47 -11.42 11.04 0.43
CA ILE A 47 -11.97 9.80 -0.15
C ILE A 47 -11.00 8.65 0.09
N PHE A 48 -9.71 8.89 -0.10
CA PHE A 48 -8.65 7.93 0.19
C PHE A 48 -8.72 7.42 1.63
N PHE A 49 -8.79 8.31 2.62
CA PHE A 49 -8.87 7.92 4.02
C PHE A 49 -10.12 7.10 4.35
N ILE A 50 -11.29 7.46 3.79
CA ILE A 50 -12.53 6.70 3.99
C ILE A 50 -12.40 5.27 3.42
N ILE A 51 -11.90 5.14 2.18
CA ILE A 51 -11.73 3.83 1.54
C ILE A 51 -10.69 3.00 2.28
N SER A 52 -9.53 3.58 2.60
CA SER A 52 -8.48 2.91 3.34
C SER A 52 -8.95 2.48 4.73
N PHE A 53 -9.73 3.30 5.43
CA PHE A 53 -10.28 2.95 6.75
C PHE A 53 -11.14 1.68 6.68
N ILE A 54 -12.08 1.62 5.73
CA ILE A 54 -12.97 0.46 5.54
C ILE A 54 -12.15 -0.80 5.18
N VAL A 55 -11.25 -0.68 4.21
CA VAL A 55 -10.44 -1.83 3.75
C VAL A 55 -9.50 -2.35 4.85
N LEU A 56 -8.90 -1.46 5.63
CA LEU A 56 -8.00 -1.84 6.74
C LEU A 56 -8.76 -2.55 7.87
N LEU A 57 -9.99 -2.14 8.17
CA LEU A 57 -10.85 -2.85 9.12
C LEU A 57 -11.22 -4.25 8.62
N ILE A 58 -11.53 -4.39 7.32
CA ILE A 58 -11.77 -5.71 6.72
C ILE A 58 -10.54 -6.60 6.90
N PHE A 59 -9.33 -6.06 6.68
CA PHE A 59 -8.10 -6.81 6.90
C PHE A 59 -7.86 -7.19 8.36
N ASP A 60 -8.20 -6.33 9.32
CA ASP A 60 -8.12 -6.69 10.74
C ASP A 60 -8.98 -7.92 11.05
N VAL A 61 -10.22 -7.96 10.54
CA VAL A 61 -11.13 -9.10 10.71
C VAL A 61 -10.58 -10.36 10.02
N VAL A 62 -10.12 -10.24 8.78
CA VAL A 62 -9.61 -11.38 7.99
C VAL A 62 -8.36 -11.98 8.62
N TYR A 63 -7.44 -11.16 9.09
CA TYR A 63 -6.18 -11.60 9.70
C TYR A 63 -6.29 -11.87 11.21
N LYS A 64 -7.48 -11.75 11.80
CA LYS A 64 -7.73 -11.95 13.24
C LYS A 64 -6.84 -11.05 14.11
N LEU A 65 -6.60 -9.82 13.66
CA LEU A 65 -5.88 -8.81 14.43
C LEU A 65 -6.87 -7.99 15.27
N PRO A 66 -6.41 -7.39 16.38
CA PRO A 66 -7.21 -6.40 17.09
C PRO A 66 -7.66 -5.27 16.15
N LEU A 67 -8.92 -4.87 16.25
CA LEU A 67 -9.51 -3.80 15.44
C LEU A 67 -8.67 -2.52 15.51
N GLY A 68 -8.30 -1.98 14.35
CA GLY A 68 -7.46 -0.79 14.21
C GLY A 68 -5.96 -1.06 14.10
N SER A 69 -5.51 -2.31 14.22
CA SER A 69 -4.08 -2.65 14.13
C SER A 69 -3.51 -2.31 12.76
N ASN A 70 -4.18 -2.72 11.67
CA ASN A 70 -3.72 -2.39 10.32
C ASN A 70 -3.77 -0.87 10.07
N ILE A 71 -4.71 -0.13 10.66
CA ILE A 71 -4.76 1.34 10.54
C ILE A 71 -3.48 1.96 11.10
N LEU A 72 -3.05 1.54 12.30
CA LEU A 72 -1.81 2.02 12.92
C LEU A 72 -0.56 1.59 12.14
N ILE A 73 -0.52 0.35 11.67
CA ILE A 73 0.61 -0.17 10.87
C ILE A 73 0.76 0.62 9.57
N PHE A 74 -0.35 1.00 8.93
CA PHE A 74 -0.33 1.78 7.69
C PHE A 74 -0.10 3.28 7.90
N SER A 75 -0.49 3.84 9.05
CA SER A 75 -0.29 5.27 9.33
C SER A 75 1.18 5.63 9.48
N VAL A 76 2.01 4.76 10.06
CA VAL A 76 3.45 5.00 10.25
C VAL A 76 4.18 5.30 8.92
N PRO A 77 4.16 4.42 7.90
CA PRO A 77 4.85 4.72 6.63
C PRO A 77 4.19 5.87 5.86
N LEU A 78 2.88 6.07 5.97
CA LEU A 78 2.19 7.21 5.32
C LEU A 78 2.63 8.54 5.94
N LEU A 79 2.76 8.60 7.26
CA LEU A 79 3.24 9.79 7.97
C LEU A 79 4.71 10.06 7.61
N LEU A 80 5.55 9.03 7.58
CA LEU A 80 6.94 9.16 7.12
C LEU A 80 7.02 9.66 5.68
N TYR A 81 6.19 9.12 4.80
CA TYR A 81 6.11 9.56 3.41
C TYR A 81 5.70 11.04 3.30
N LEU A 82 4.69 11.46 4.06
CA LEU A 82 4.28 12.85 4.13
C LEU A 82 5.41 13.76 4.61
N LEU A 83 6.04 13.43 5.74
CA LEU A 83 7.14 14.21 6.30
C LEU A 83 8.29 14.36 5.30
N ILE A 84 8.76 13.25 4.72
CA ILE A 84 9.87 13.30 3.77
C ILE A 84 9.48 14.08 2.50
N SER A 85 8.22 13.97 2.06
CA SER A 85 7.74 14.70 0.90
C SER A 85 7.71 16.23 1.06
N MET A 86 7.75 16.73 2.30
CA MET A 86 7.88 18.17 2.57
C MET A 86 9.30 18.70 2.29
N PHE A 87 10.31 17.81 2.30
CA PHE A 87 11.71 18.18 2.10
C PHE A 87 12.24 17.80 0.73
N VAL A 88 11.75 16.70 0.15
CA VAL A 88 12.28 16.12 -1.10
C VAL A 88 11.14 15.75 -2.05
N SER A 89 11.30 16.06 -3.34
CA SER A 89 10.38 15.58 -4.37
C SER A 89 10.48 14.06 -4.52
N LEU A 90 9.37 13.37 -4.26
CA LEU A 90 9.26 11.90 -4.36
C LEU A 90 8.78 11.43 -5.75
N GLU A 91 9.00 12.25 -6.77
CA GLU A 91 8.64 11.95 -8.15
C GLU A 91 9.77 11.21 -8.87
N SER A 92 9.40 10.12 -9.57
CA SER A 92 10.12 9.25 -10.53
C SER A 92 11.66 9.28 -10.64
N SER A 93 12.38 9.53 -9.55
CA SER A 93 13.84 9.56 -9.50
C SER A 93 14.38 8.33 -8.76
N LEU A 94 15.66 8.02 -8.98
CA LEU A 94 16.36 6.95 -8.25
C LEU A 94 16.37 7.25 -6.74
N VAL A 95 16.53 8.52 -6.37
CA VAL A 95 16.44 8.96 -4.97
C VAL A 95 15.05 8.68 -4.39
N ALA A 96 13.98 8.99 -5.13
CA ALA A 96 12.61 8.67 -4.71
C ALA A 96 12.37 7.16 -4.58
N PHE A 97 13.00 6.34 -5.43
CA PHE A 97 12.96 4.88 -5.30
C PHE A 97 13.58 4.43 -3.97
N LEU A 98 14.80 4.85 -3.67
CA LEU A 98 15.49 4.49 -2.42
C LEU A 98 14.69 4.94 -1.19
N ILE A 99 14.18 6.17 -1.19
CA ILE A 99 13.36 6.69 -0.09
C ILE A 99 12.10 5.83 0.11
N LYS A 100 11.38 5.50 -0.98
CA LYS A 100 10.19 4.63 -0.89
C LYS A 100 10.54 3.23 -0.38
N THR A 101 11.69 2.68 -0.78
CA THR A 101 12.17 1.39 -0.26
C THR A 101 12.42 1.45 1.24
N VAL A 102 13.05 2.51 1.75
CA VAL A 102 13.25 2.69 3.20
C VAL A 102 11.91 2.81 3.93
N ILE A 103 10.96 3.58 3.40
CA ILE A 103 9.62 3.74 3.99
C ILE A 103 8.88 2.38 4.05
N PHE A 104 8.93 1.60 2.97
CA PHE A 104 8.31 0.26 2.94
C PHE A 104 9.05 -0.73 3.83
N TRP A 105 10.36 -0.59 4.00
CA TRP A 105 11.11 -1.41 4.94
C TRP A 105 10.64 -1.16 6.37
N VAL A 106 10.48 0.12 6.76
CA VAL A 106 9.88 0.49 8.05
C VAL A 106 8.49 -0.12 8.21
N TYR A 107 7.66 -0.10 7.16
CA TYR A 107 6.35 -0.76 7.21
C TYR A 107 6.45 -2.25 7.54
N TYR A 108 7.32 -3.01 6.87
CA TYR A 108 7.44 -4.45 7.12
C TYR A 108 8.00 -4.74 8.51
N ILE A 109 8.91 -3.91 9.03
CA ILE A 109 9.39 -4.03 10.42
C ILE A 109 8.26 -3.76 11.42
N VAL A 110 7.47 -2.71 11.18
CA VAL A 110 6.27 -2.38 11.97
C VAL A 110 5.28 -3.55 11.92
N LEU A 111 5.03 -4.12 10.75
CA LEU A 111 4.12 -5.26 10.57
C LEU A 111 4.53 -6.49 11.38
N LEU A 112 5.83 -6.72 11.60
CA LEU A 112 6.34 -7.83 12.40
C LEU A 112 6.25 -7.58 13.92
N THR A 113 6.36 -6.31 14.32
CA THR A 113 6.51 -5.94 15.74
C THR A 113 5.19 -5.53 16.41
N LEU A 114 4.35 -4.76 15.72
CA LEU A 114 3.12 -4.18 16.27
C LEU A 114 2.01 -5.19 16.58
N PRO A 115 1.76 -6.24 15.78
CA PRO A 115 0.75 -7.23 16.13
C PRO A 115 1.00 -7.90 17.49
N ASN A 116 2.26 -8.27 17.77
CA ASN A 116 2.65 -8.87 19.05
C ASN A 116 2.45 -7.90 20.22
N LEU A 117 2.67 -6.60 20.00
CA LEU A 117 2.41 -5.56 20.99
C LEU A 117 0.93 -5.52 21.38
N PHE A 118 0.01 -5.63 20.42
CA PHE A 118 -1.42 -5.56 20.70
C PHE A 118 -1.99 -6.83 21.33
N VAL A 119 -1.44 -8.00 20.97
CA VAL A 119 -1.93 -9.29 21.48
C VAL A 119 -1.33 -9.65 22.83
N VAL A 120 -0.03 -9.43 23.02
CA VAL A 120 0.74 -9.92 24.18
C VAL A 120 1.27 -8.78 25.06
N GLY A 121 1.18 -7.52 24.61
CA GLY A 121 1.70 -6.36 25.33
C GLY A 121 3.23 -6.23 25.27
N ARG A 122 3.90 -6.97 24.37
CA ARG A 122 5.36 -6.94 24.20
C ARG A 122 5.71 -6.87 22.71
N PHE A 123 6.77 -6.14 22.39
CA PHE A 123 7.30 -6.17 21.03
C PHE A 123 7.77 -7.57 20.66
N GLY A 124 7.46 -7.98 19.42
CA GLY A 124 8.00 -9.21 18.85
C GLY A 124 9.52 -9.18 18.82
N ALA A 125 10.16 -10.30 19.14
CA ALA A 125 11.60 -10.44 18.94
C ALA A 125 11.89 -10.41 17.43
N LEU A 126 12.81 -9.54 17.01
CA LEU A 126 13.24 -9.44 15.62
C LEU A 126 14.50 -10.27 15.42
N THR A 127 14.43 -11.26 14.54
CA THR A 127 15.62 -11.99 14.08
C THR A 127 16.22 -11.32 12.86
N TRP A 128 17.54 -11.45 12.66
CA TRP A 128 18.22 -10.88 11.49
C TRP A 128 17.65 -11.39 10.16
N ASN A 129 17.17 -12.64 10.13
CA ASN A 129 16.55 -13.23 8.95
C ASN A 129 15.23 -12.51 8.57
N GLU A 130 14.42 -12.14 9.56
CA GLU A 130 13.18 -11.40 9.33
C GLU A 130 13.45 -9.97 8.85
N VAL A 131 14.48 -9.33 9.39
CA VAL A 131 14.91 -7.98 8.97
C VAL A 131 15.36 -7.98 7.50
N LEU A 132 16.14 -8.97 7.07
CA LEU A 132 16.56 -9.14 5.68
C LEU A 132 15.38 -9.46 4.76
N ARG A 133 14.46 -10.33 5.21
CA ARG A 133 13.24 -10.64 4.46
C ARG A 133 12.37 -9.40 4.29
N ALA A 134 12.22 -8.59 5.33
CA ALA A 134 11.51 -7.32 5.27
C ALA A 134 12.14 -6.36 4.25
N LEU A 135 13.48 -6.32 4.15
CA LEU A 135 14.17 -5.49 3.18
C LEU A 135 13.90 -5.95 1.74
N LEU A 136 13.93 -7.26 1.49
CA LEU A 136 13.59 -7.83 0.18
C LEU A 136 12.12 -7.55 -0.19
N SER A 137 11.19 -7.78 0.74
CA SER A 137 9.76 -7.46 0.54
C SER A 137 9.57 -5.98 0.25
N ALA A 138 10.27 -5.09 0.96
CA ALA A 138 10.23 -3.64 0.72
C ALA A 138 10.68 -3.28 -0.69
N PHE A 139 11.81 -3.82 -1.13
CA PHE A 139 12.34 -3.60 -2.48
C PHE A 139 11.36 -4.05 -3.56
N LEU A 140 10.80 -5.26 -3.44
CA LEU A 140 9.79 -5.78 -4.38
C LEU A 140 8.51 -4.92 -4.37
N THR A 141 8.11 -4.43 -3.20
CA THR A 141 6.95 -3.55 -3.07
C THR A 141 7.18 -2.20 -3.76
N THR A 142 8.39 -1.63 -3.62
CA THR A 142 8.76 -0.40 -4.34
C THR A 142 8.75 -0.61 -5.85
N LEU A 143 9.29 -1.73 -6.32
CA LEU A 143 9.21 -2.12 -7.73
C LEU A 143 7.76 -2.23 -8.20
N GLY A 144 6.89 -2.85 -7.41
CA GLY A 144 5.45 -2.95 -7.71
C GLY A 144 4.78 -1.59 -7.88
N VAL A 145 5.05 -0.63 -6.99
CA VAL A 145 4.52 0.74 -7.10
C VAL A 145 5.04 1.43 -8.38
N PHE A 146 6.34 1.31 -8.66
CA PHE A 146 6.94 1.88 -9.87
C PHE A 146 6.37 1.26 -11.15
N MET A 147 6.15 -0.06 -11.18
CA MET A 147 5.53 -0.75 -12.31
C MET A 147 4.10 -0.26 -12.55
N LEU A 148 3.29 -0.11 -11.49
CA LEU A 148 1.94 0.44 -11.63
C LEU A 148 1.94 1.88 -12.17
N ASP A 149 2.86 2.72 -11.68
CA ASP A 149 3.04 4.08 -12.18
C ASP A 149 3.40 4.08 -13.67
N TYR A 150 4.33 3.22 -14.10
CA TYR A 150 4.74 3.09 -15.49
C TYR A 150 3.59 2.62 -16.39
N ILE A 151 2.89 1.55 -16.00
CA ILE A 151 1.77 0.97 -16.77
C ILE A 151 0.67 2.03 -16.97
N LEU A 152 0.29 2.74 -15.89
CA LEU A 152 -0.81 3.71 -15.94
C LEU A 152 -0.42 5.03 -16.61
N ALA A 153 0.85 5.44 -16.55
CA ALA A 153 1.36 6.54 -17.37
C ALA A 153 1.24 6.23 -18.88
N GLY A 154 1.45 4.97 -19.27
CA GLY A 154 1.26 4.50 -20.65
C GLY A 154 -0.18 4.70 -21.15
N PHE A 155 -1.17 4.39 -20.32
CA PHE A 155 -2.59 4.61 -20.66
C PHE A 155 -2.95 6.09 -20.79
N ARG A 156 -2.40 6.96 -19.93
CA ARG A 156 -2.64 8.42 -20.02
C ARG A 156 -2.08 9.04 -21.30
N LYS A 157 -0.89 8.63 -21.74
CA LYS A 157 -0.28 9.16 -22.99
C LYS A 157 -1.12 8.83 -24.24
N ARG A 158 -1.80 7.67 -24.28
CA ARG A 158 -2.70 7.28 -25.37
C ARG A 158 -3.97 8.15 -25.42
N GLY A 159 -4.48 8.58 -24.28
CA GLY A 159 -5.62 9.51 -24.21
C GLY A 159 -5.29 10.94 -24.65
N ASN A 160 -4.00 11.33 -24.61
CA ASN A 160 -3.57 12.67 -25.00
C ASN A 160 -3.18 12.76 -26.49
N SER A 161 -2.91 11.63 -27.16
CA SER A 161 -2.62 11.63 -28.61
C SER A 161 -3.86 11.89 -29.48
N SER A 162 -5.07 11.81 -28.91
CA SER A 162 -6.32 12.16 -29.59
C SER A 162 -6.68 13.65 -29.47
N GLN A 163 -5.94 14.44 -28.67
CA GLN A 163 -6.10 15.88 -28.63
C GLN A 163 -5.27 16.53 -29.75
N ILE A 164 -5.90 16.67 -30.92
CA ILE A 164 -5.37 17.46 -32.03
C ILE A 164 -5.21 18.90 -31.54
N ARG A 165 -3.96 19.36 -31.41
CA ARG A 165 -3.67 20.78 -31.17
C ARG A 165 -4.04 21.54 -32.44
N LEU A 166 -5.17 22.26 -32.41
CA LEU A 166 -5.45 23.30 -33.41
C LEU A 166 -4.43 24.41 -33.19
N LYS A 167 -3.55 24.60 -34.17
CA LYS A 167 -2.64 25.75 -34.27
C LYS A 167 -3.39 26.93 -34.87
#